data_AF-A0A084WHZ4-F1
#
_entry.id   AF-A0A084WHZ4-F1
#
_cell.length_a   1.000
_cell.length_b   1.000
_cell.length_c   1.000
_cell.angle_alpha   90.00
_cell.angle_beta   90.00
_cell.angle_gamma   90.00
#
_symmetry.space_group_name_H-M   'P 1'
#
loop_
_entity.id
_entity.type
_entity.pdbx_description
1 polymer ?
#
loop_
_entity_poly.entity_id
_entity_poly.type
_entity_poly.pdbx_seq_one_letter_code
_entity_poly.pdbx_strand_id
1 'polypeptide(L)'
;MPTLHHSFLVSSNWSAPASSSINLTESVRVLCWIMTTPENHQSKVVHLQQTWGARCNKLLIMSSVADPTVGSIALPVVEGRQGLWNKTREALRYIYEHHLEGYDWFLKADDDTYVVMENLRYFLYAYVPDLPIYFGSKFRYPDYVKQGYFSGGAGYVMSREAVRRFYDKALEDEAVCPLNREVEDLELGKCMEGVNVTAGDSRDELGRKRFLPFQPVDHLTGSVSDDPEYWYNLYSFYEPIYGKNCCSDLAISFHYIDGKRMHMMEYLIYSLHAWGKHWESPPLPRRKTFDEALTVAGPYPLSTKKAATSTTETDVTLEDSSNHVPIS
;
A
#
# COMPACT_ATOMS: atom_id res chain seq x y z
N MET A 1 -74.64 -1.88 -14.52
CA MET A 1 -73.53 -0.89 -14.49
C MET A 1 -72.58 -1.27 -13.35
N PRO A 2 -71.27 -1.15 -13.55
CA PRO A 2 -70.39 -2.31 -13.56
C PRO A 2 -69.53 -2.53 -12.30
N THR A 3 -69.17 -3.80 -12.14
CA THR A 3 -68.01 -4.44 -11.52
C THR A 3 -66.97 -3.59 -10.76
N LEU A 4 -66.60 -4.06 -9.56
CA LEU A 4 -65.21 -4.02 -9.09
C LEU A 4 -64.89 -5.35 -8.38
N HIS A 5 -64.33 -6.27 -9.17
CA HIS A 5 -63.38 -7.27 -8.71
C HIS A 5 -62.07 -6.55 -8.34
N HIS A 6 -61.46 -6.93 -7.22
CA HIS A 6 -60.00 -6.99 -6.99
C HIS A 6 -59.80 -7.32 -5.51
N SER A 7 -58.90 -8.17 -5.07
CA SER A 7 -58.08 -9.24 -5.65
C SER A 7 -57.28 -9.73 -4.45
N PHE A 8 -57.19 -11.05 -4.27
CA PHE A 8 -56.30 -11.65 -3.30
C PHE A 8 -54.87 -11.17 -3.56
N LEU A 9 -54.29 -10.40 -2.65
CA LEU A 9 -52.84 -10.28 -2.57
C LEU A 9 -52.36 -11.40 -1.67
N VAL A 10 -52.10 -12.53 -2.33
CA VAL A 10 -51.18 -13.57 -1.86
C VAL A 10 -49.92 -12.87 -1.38
N SER A 11 -49.54 -13.12 -0.13
CA SER A 11 -48.22 -12.80 0.40
C SER A 11 -47.19 -13.52 -0.46
N SER A 12 -46.64 -12.84 -1.46
CA SER A 12 -45.44 -13.30 -2.13
C SER A 12 -44.29 -13.15 -1.12
N ASN A 13 -44.02 -14.22 -0.37
CA ASN A 13 -42.70 -14.47 0.20
C ASN A 13 -41.74 -14.61 -0.99
N TRP A 14 -41.32 -13.48 -1.52
CA TRP A 14 -40.13 -13.43 -2.36
C TRP A 14 -38.95 -13.50 -1.40
N SER A 15 -38.64 -14.72 -0.98
CA SER A 15 -37.32 -15.02 -0.46
C SER A 15 -36.37 -14.71 -1.61
N ALA A 16 -35.74 -13.53 -1.57
CA ALA A 16 -34.59 -13.28 -2.42
C ALA A 16 -33.65 -14.50 -2.26
N PRO A 17 -33.11 -15.06 -3.35
CA PRO A 17 -32.15 -16.14 -3.21
C PRO A 17 -31.06 -15.60 -2.30
N ALA A 18 -30.74 -16.33 -1.23
CA ALA A 18 -29.64 -15.99 -0.35
C ALA A 18 -28.39 -15.89 -1.22
N SER A 19 -28.02 -14.66 -1.59
CA SER A 19 -26.72 -14.37 -2.17
C SER A 19 -25.73 -14.87 -1.14
N SER A 20 -25.05 -15.99 -1.43
CA SER A 20 -23.96 -16.48 -0.60
C SER A 20 -23.00 -15.30 -0.42
N SER A 21 -23.00 -14.70 0.77
CA SER A 21 -22.16 -13.54 1.05
C SER A 21 -20.72 -13.98 0.88
N ILE A 22 -20.03 -13.45 -0.13
CA ILE A 22 -18.63 -13.80 -0.40
C ILE A 22 -17.80 -13.38 0.82
N ASN A 23 -17.13 -14.36 1.44
CA ASN A 23 -16.16 -14.08 2.49
C ASN A 23 -14.85 -13.63 1.84
N LEU A 24 -14.57 -12.33 1.89
CA LEU A 24 -13.35 -11.75 1.31
C LEU A 24 -12.07 -12.26 1.98
N THR A 25 -12.10 -12.62 3.25
CA THR A 25 -10.93 -13.16 3.96
C THR A 25 -10.49 -14.51 3.41
N GLU A 26 -11.44 -15.32 2.95
CA GLU A 26 -11.18 -16.61 2.30
C GLU A 26 -10.90 -16.46 0.81
N SER A 27 -11.58 -15.52 0.14
CA SER A 27 -11.49 -15.32 -1.31
C SER A 27 -10.27 -14.49 -1.76
N VAL A 28 -9.64 -13.77 -0.83
CA VAL A 28 -8.46 -12.92 -1.04
C VAL A 28 -7.53 -13.13 0.15
N ARG A 29 -6.64 -14.13 0.04
CA ARG A 29 -5.73 -14.53 1.12
C ARG A 29 -4.50 -13.63 1.10
N VAL A 30 -4.35 -12.81 2.14
CA VAL A 30 -3.26 -11.83 2.26
C VAL A 30 -2.30 -12.25 3.37
N LEU A 31 -1.04 -12.48 3.00
CA LEU A 31 0.07 -12.52 3.95
C LEU A 31 0.57 -11.10 4.16
N CYS A 32 0.60 -10.66 5.41
CA CYS A 32 1.21 -9.41 5.82
C CYS A 32 2.60 -9.69 6.38
N TRP A 33 3.60 -8.95 5.93
CA TRP A 33 4.93 -8.98 6.51
C TRP A 33 5.34 -7.58 6.94
N ILE A 34 5.72 -7.47 8.20
CA ILE A 34 6.00 -6.20 8.86
C ILE A 34 7.49 -6.02 8.96
N MET A 35 7.99 -4.92 8.41
CA MET A 35 9.38 -4.53 8.57
C MET A 35 9.52 -3.76 9.90
N THR A 36 10.37 -4.27 10.79
CA THR A 36 10.63 -3.66 12.12
C THR A 36 12.10 -3.79 12.50
N THR A 37 12.48 -3.15 13.60
CA THR A 37 13.75 -3.36 14.31
C THR A 37 13.49 -3.92 15.72
N PRO A 38 14.50 -4.49 16.41
CA PRO A 38 14.35 -5.03 17.76
C PRO A 38 13.80 -4.02 18.78
N GLU A 39 14.17 -2.76 18.68
CA GLU A 39 13.75 -1.68 19.58
C GLU A 39 12.24 -1.38 19.49
N ASN A 40 11.63 -1.72 18.35
CA ASN A 40 10.24 -1.46 18.05
C ASN A 40 9.30 -2.62 18.41
N HIS A 41 9.82 -3.78 18.82
CA HIS A 41 9.00 -4.95 19.14
C HIS A 41 7.93 -4.63 20.21
N GLN A 42 8.35 -4.12 21.37
CA GLN A 42 7.42 -3.83 22.47
C GLN A 42 6.73 -2.47 22.36
N SER A 43 7.33 -1.52 21.64
CA SER A 43 6.82 -0.14 21.56
C SER A 43 5.87 0.08 20.38
N LYS A 44 5.96 -0.73 19.33
CA LYS A 44 5.15 -0.61 18.11
C LYS A 44 4.47 -1.92 17.70
N VAL A 45 5.23 -3.01 17.53
CA VAL A 45 4.71 -4.27 16.95
C VAL A 45 3.56 -4.86 17.77
N VAL A 46 3.63 -4.80 19.10
CA VAL A 46 2.52 -5.26 19.97
C VAL A 46 1.19 -4.57 19.67
N HIS A 47 1.21 -3.27 19.35
CA HIS A 47 0.00 -2.50 19.04
C HIS A 47 -0.56 -2.89 17.66
N LEU A 48 0.32 -3.10 16.69
CA LEU A 48 -0.03 -3.60 15.37
C LEU A 48 -0.71 -4.98 15.47
N GLN A 49 -0.13 -5.89 16.25
CA GLN A 49 -0.68 -7.25 16.46
C GLN A 49 -2.04 -7.23 17.16
N GLN A 50 -2.25 -6.32 18.11
CA GLN A 50 -3.51 -6.17 18.84
C GLN A 50 -4.61 -5.44 18.05
N THR A 51 -4.27 -4.84 16.91
CA THR A 51 -5.21 -4.07 16.08
C THR A 51 -5.33 -4.71 14.70
N TRP A 52 -4.86 -4.06 13.64
CA TRP A 52 -5.10 -4.48 12.27
C TRP A 52 -4.35 -5.73 11.85
N GLY A 53 -3.19 -6.01 12.46
CA GLY A 53 -2.38 -7.20 12.15
C GLY A 53 -3.13 -8.51 12.43
N ALA A 54 -4.07 -8.50 13.38
CA ALA A 54 -4.92 -9.65 13.69
C ALA A 54 -5.86 -10.06 12.54
N ARG A 55 -6.09 -9.16 11.56
CA ARG A 55 -6.97 -9.41 10.41
C ARG A 55 -6.23 -9.92 9.18
N CYS A 56 -4.92 -10.13 9.24
CA CYS A 56 -4.15 -10.78 8.18
C CYS A 56 -4.40 -12.30 8.16
N ASN A 57 -4.33 -12.96 6.99
CA ASN A 57 -4.40 -14.43 6.95
C ASN A 57 -3.15 -15.05 7.58
N LYS A 58 -2.00 -14.37 7.40
CA LYS A 58 -0.74 -14.64 8.09
C LYS A 58 -0.05 -13.32 8.35
N LEU A 59 0.52 -13.21 9.54
CA LEU A 59 1.34 -12.07 9.94
C LEU A 59 2.76 -12.58 10.19
N LEU A 60 3.74 -12.02 9.49
CA LEU A 60 5.16 -12.24 9.71
C LEU A 60 5.77 -10.94 10.25
N ILE A 61 6.54 -11.05 11.32
CA ILE A 61 7.29 -9.91 11.87
C ILE A 61 8.75 -10.10 11.48
N MET A 62 9.25 -9.27 10.57
CA MET A 62 10.60 -9.37 10.01
C MET A 62 11.54 -8.39 10.73
N SER A 63 12.54 -8.92 11.43
CA SER A 63 13.50 -8.17 12.25
C SER A 63 14.91 -8.74 12.07
N SER A 64 15.96 -8.10 12.61
CA SER A 64 17.30 -8.71 12.69
C SER A 64 17.45 -9.71 13.84
N VAL A 65 16.55 -9.65 14.84
CA VAL A 65 16.61 -10.50 16.03
C VAL A 65 15.29 -11.25 16.20
N ALA A 66 15.40 -12.53 16.57
CA ALA A 66 14.27 -13.36 16.92
C ALA A 66 13.80 -13.01 18.34
N ASP A 67 12.52 -12.69 18.46
CA ASP A 67 11.87 -12.33 19.70
C ASP A 67 10.58 -13.15 19.83
N PRO A 68 10.56 -14.18 20.69
CA PRO A 68 9.38 -15.03 20.89
C PRO A 68 8.15 -14.28 21.39
N THR A 69 8.31 -13.10 22.02
CA THR A 69 7.17 -12.35 22.60
C THR A 69 6.28 -11.72 21.54
N VAL A 70 6.87 -11.32 20.40
CA VAL A 70 6.15 -10.80 19.23
C VAL A 70 6.22 -11.76 18.03
N GLY A 71 6.93 -12.88 18.17
CA GLY A 71 7.09 -13.88 17.11
C GLY A 71 7.92 -13.38 15.92
N SER A 72 8.96 -12.56 16.17
CA SER A 72 9.80 -12.06 15.08
C SER A 72 10.71 -13.13 14.50
N ILE A 73 10.90 -13.05 13.18
CA ILE A 73 11.83 -13.85 12.39
C ILE A 73 13.12 -13.04 12.27
N ALA A 74 14.24 -13.63 12.66
CA ALA A 74 15.57 -13.05 12.48
C ALA A 74 16.03 -13.21 11.03
N LEU A 75 16.13 -12.10 10.31
CA LEU A 75 16.74 -12.04 8.99
C LEU A 75 18.26 -11.82 9.14
N PRO A 76 19.09 -12.40 8.26
CA PRO A 76 20.55 -12.30 8.34
C PRO A 76 21.07 -10.94 7.84
N VAL A 77 20.65 -9.85 8.48
CA VAL A 77 20.91 -8.47 8.06
C VAL A 77 21.36 -7.59 9.22
N VAL A 78 22.09 -6.52 8.90
CA VAL A 78 22.47 -5.48 9.86
C VAL A 78 21.35 -4.44 9.98
N GLU A 79 21.08 -3.95 11.19
CA GLU A 79 20.09 -2.91 11.43
C GLU A 79 20.50 -1.54 10.92
N GLY A 80 19.50 -0.70 10.72
CA GLY A 80 19.66 0.67 10.26
C GLY A 80 19.04 0.91 8.89
N ARG A 81 18.82 2.19 8.60
CA ARG A 81 18.13 2.64 7.38
C ARG A 81 18.80 2.13 6.10
N GLN A 82 20.13 2.10 6.12
CA GLN A 82 20.93 1.65 4.99
C GLN A 82 20.81 0.13 4.73
N GLY A 83 20.35 -0.64 5.73
CA GLY A 83 20.09 -2.07 5.62
C GLY A 83 18.67 -2.43 5.20
N LEU A 84 17.75 -1.46 5.04
CA LEU A 84 16.33 -1.74 4.77
C LEU A 84 16.12 -2.46 3.43
N TRP A 85 16.91 -2.11 2.41
CA TRP A 85 16.84 -2.79 1.13
C TRP A 85 17.22 -4.28 1.26
N ASN A 86 18.33 -4.57 1.93
CA ASN A 86 18.75 -5.95 2.16
C ASN A 86 17.76 -6.72 3.05
N LYS A 87 17.19 -6.06 4.06
CA LYS A 87 16.11 -6.63 4.90
C LYS A 87 14.90 -7.01 4.05
N THR A 88 14.52 -6.17 3.08
CA THR A 88 13.42 -6.45 2.15
C THR A 88 13.74 -7.63 1.23
N ARG A 89 14.95 -7.70 0.69
CA ARG A 89 15.41 -8.84 -0.12
C ARG A 89 15.31 -10.15 0.65
N GLU A 90 15.83 -10.19 1.87
CA GLU A 90 15.80 -11.38 2.72
C GLU A 90 14.38 -11.73 3.21
N ALA A 91 13.52 -10.73 3.48
CA ALA A 91 12.12 -10.96 3.78
C ALA A 91 11.38 -11.60 2.59
N LEU A 92 11.60 -11.10 1.38
CA LEU A 92 11.01 -11.65 0.15
C LEU A 92 11.55 -13.04 -0.17
N ARG A 93 12.84 -13.29 0.06
CA ARG A 93 13.45 -14.63 -0.01
C ARG A 93 12.73 -15.61 0.92
N TYR A 94 12.61 -15.26 2.20
CA TYR A 94 11.91 -16.08 3.18
C TYR A 94 10.45 -16.37 2.79
N ILE A 95 9.72 -15.33 2.35
CA ILE A 95 8.33 -15.45 1.92
C ILE A 95 8.20 -16.40 0.73
N TYR A 96 9.07 -16.27 -0.27
CA TYR A 96 9.06 -17.15 -1.44
C TYR A 96 9.24 -18.61 -1.02
N GLU A 97 10.30 -18.88 -0.24
CA GLU A 97 10.70 -20.24 0.14
C GLU A 97 9.70 -20.94 1.07
N HIS A 98 8.98 -20.19 1.91
CA HIS A 98 8.15 -20.77 2.99
C HIS A 98 6.65 -20.58 2.79
N HIS A 99 6.22 -19.57 2.03
CA HIS A 99 4.84 -19.10 2.07
C HIS A 99 4.20 -18.77 0.72
N LEU A 100 4.94 -18.74 -0.39
CA LEU A 100 4.45 -18.26 -1.69
C LEU A 100 3.13 -18.91 -2.13
N GLU A 101 3.02 -20.24 -2.04
CA GLU A 101 1.86 -20.96 -2.54
C GLU A 101 0.66 -20.94 -1.58
N GLY A 102 0.86 -20.47 -0.33
CA GLY A 102 -0.18 -20.41 0.69
C GLY A 102 -1.12 -19.20 0.56
N TYR A 103 -0.73 -18.16 -0.18
CA TYR A 103 -1.41 -16.86 -0.20
C TYR A 103 -1.48 -16.27 -1.61
N ASP A 104 -2.45 -15.37 -1.82
CA ASP A 104 -2.70 -14.74 -3.11
C ASP A 104 -1.93 -13.41 -3.24
N TRP A 105 -1.78 -12.71 -2.11
CA TRP A 105 -1.20 -11.38 -2.02
C TRP A 105 -0.25 -11.23 -0.82
N PHE A 106 0.78 -10.41 -0.99
CA PHE A 106 1.86 -10.21 -0.03
C PHE A 106 2.00 -8.72 0.27
N LEU A 107 1.47 -8.30 1.41
CA LEU A 107 1.45 -6.91 1.87
C LEU A 107 2.68 -6.63 2.74
N LYS A 108 3.52 -5.70 2.29
CA LYS A 108 4.54 -5.04 3.10
C LYS A 108 3.90 -3.87 3.84
N ALA A 109 4.22 -3.74 5.12
CA ALA A 109 3.91 -2.55 5.91
C ALA A 109 5.03 -2.27 6.92
N ASP A 110 5.18 -1.01 7.31
CA ASP A 110 6.07 -0.62 8.41
C ASP A 110 5.35 -0.78 9.76
N ASP A 111 6.13 -0.86 10.84
CA ASP A 111 5.63 -0.99 12.22
C ASP A 111 4.81 0.21 12.73
N ASP A 112 4.72 1.29 11.97
CA ASP A 112 3.88 2.48 12.17
C ASP A 112 2.93 2.75 10.99
N THR A 113 2.57 1.72 10.24
CA THR A 113 1.49 1.76 9.24
C THR A 113 0.20 1.18 9.83
N TYR A 114 -0.95 1.80 9.57
CA TYR A 114 -2.26 1.20 9.86
C TYR A 114 -2.95 0.79 8.56
N VAL A 115 -3.51 -0.42 8.52
CA VAL A 115 -4.15 -0.99 7.32
C VAL A 115 -5.59 -1.44 7.60
N VAL A 116 -6.54 -0.99 6.79
CA VAL A 116 -7.91 -1.49 6.78
C VAL A 116 -7.98 -2.69 5.84
N MET A 117 -7.77 -3.88 6.40
CA MET A 117 -7.62 -5.13 5.63
C MET A 117 -8.86 -5.49 4.79
N GLU A 118 -10.05 -5.11 5.24
CA GLU A 118 -11.32 -5.26 4.54
C GLU A 118 -11.33 -4.43 3.25
N ASN A 119 -10.85 -3.18 3.31
CA ASN A 119 -10.74 -2.31 2.16
C ASN A 119 -9.66 -2.80 1.18
N LEU A 120 -8.55 -3.34 1.70
CA LEU A 120 -7.52 -3.98 0.88
C LEU A 120 -8.10 -5.17 0.10
N ARG A 121 -8.82 -6.07 0.79
CA ARG A 121 -9.41 -7.25 0.15
C ARG A 121 -10.50 -6.86 -0.86
N TYR A 122 -11.33 -5.88 -0.54
CA TYR A 122 -12.32 -5.33 -1.47
C TYR A 122 -11.65 -4.84 -2.76
N PHE A 123 -10.57 -4.07 -2.64
CA PHE A 123 -9.80 -3.59 -3.80
C PHE A 123 -9.17 -4.74 -4.60
N LEU A 124 -8.49 -5.66 -3.93
CA LEU A 124 -7.80 -6.79 -4.56
C LEU A 124 -8.74 -7.83 -5.16
N TYR A 125 -10.00 -7.89 -4.71
CA TYR A 125 -11.00 -8.79 -5.26
C TYR A 125 -11.19 -8.60 -6.76
N ALA A 126 -10.94 -7.42 -7.33
CA ALA A 126 -11.03 -7.22 -8.77
C ALA A 126 -9.89 -7.90 -9.57
N TYR A 127 -8.80 -8.30 -8.93
CA TYR A 127 -7.58 -8.77 -9.58
C TYR A 127 -7.34 -10.26 -9.33
N VAL A 128 -6.62 -10.92 -10.24
CA VAL A 128 -6.14 -12.30 -10.04
C VAL A 128 -4.67 -12.29 -9.60
N PRO A 129 -4.25 -13.16 -8.67
CA PRO A 129 -2.90 -13.14 -8.10
C PRO A 129 -1.79 -13.62 -9.06
N ASP A 130 -2.18 -14.15 -10.24
CA ASP A 130 -1.26 -14.61 -11.28
C ASP A 130 -0.83 -13.48 -12.24
N LEU A 131 -1.42 -12.29 -12.08
CA LEU A 131 -0.95 -11.09 -12.77
C LEU A 131 0.38 -10.63 -12.17
N PRO A 132 1.40 -10.29 -12.96
CA PRO A 132 2.63 -9.70 -12.45
C PRO A 132 2.39 -8.22 -12.09
N ILE A 133 1.67 -7.96 -10.99
CA ILE A 133 1.25 -6.62 -10.59
C ILE A 133 1.45 -6.39 -9.09
N TYR A 134 1.69 -5.14 -8.72
CA TYR A 134 1.76 -4.68 -7.34
C TYR A 134 1.17 -3.28 -7.20
N PHE A 135 0.75 -2.92 -5.99
CA PHE A 135 0.00 -1.70 -5.70
C PHE A 135 0.49 -1.01 -4.42
N GLY A 136 0.30 0.30 -4.33
CA GLY A 136 0.67 1.10 -3.16
C GLY A 136 0.49 2.60 -3.42
N SER A 137 1.10 3.46 -2.59
CA SER A 137 1.12 4.90 -2.85
C SER A 137 2.17 5.24 -3.90
N LYS A 138 1.74 5.44 -5.15
CA LYS A 138 2.64 5.53 -6.31
C LYS A 138 3.40 6.86 -6.39
N PHE A 139 4.72 6.79 -6.38
CA PHE A 139 5.66 7.90 -6.55
C PHE A 139 6.39 7.80 -7.90
N ARG A 140 7.00 8.90 -8.32
CA ARG A 140 7.76 9.03 -9.57
C ARG A 140 9.22 9.37 -9.28
N TYR A 141 10.11 8.71 -10.01
CA TYR A 141 11.52 9.11 -10.13
C TYR A 141 12.01 8.59 -11.50
N PRO A 142 11.58 9.25 -12.60
CA PRO A 142 11.58 8.67 -13.95
C PRO A 142 12.98 8.37 -14.50
N ASP A 143 14.00 9.04 -13.97
CA ASP A 143 15.40 8.81 -14.34
C ASP A 143 15.91 7.44 -13.86
N TYR A 144 15.24 6.82 -12.88
CA TYR A 144 15.61 5.52 -12.33
C TYR A 144 14.55 4.43 -12.58
N VAL A 145 13.28 4.73 -12.24
CA VAL A 145 12.13 3.82 -12.39
C VAL A 145 11.06 4.52 -13.22
N LYS A 146 10.99 4.18 -14.51
CA LYS A 146 10.13 4.87 -15.49
C LYS A 146 8.67 4.68 -15.18
N GLN A 147 8.27 3.48 -14.76
CA GLN A 147 6.88 3.17 -14.42
C GLN A 147 6.43 3.76 -13.07
N GLY A 148 7.34 4.34 -12.28
CA GLY A 148 7.11 4.73 -10.89
C GLY A 148 7.33 3.58 -9.89
N TYR A 149 7.31 3.91 -8.60
CA TYR A 149 7.50 2.97 -7.49
C TYR A 149 6.48 3.26 -6.38
N PHE A 150 6.38 2.45 -5.33
CA PHE A 150 5.41 2.67 -4.26
C PHE A 150 6.10 3.00 -2.96
N SER A 151 5.65 4.05 -2.27
CA SER A 151 6.17 4.45 -0.96
C SER A 151 6.21 3.27 0.02
N GLY A 152 7.39 3.03 0.59
CA GLY A 152 7.60 1.97 1.59
C GLY A 152 6.72 2.14 2.83
N GLY A 153 6.61 3.38 3.33
CA GLY A 153 5.85 3.71 4.54
C GLY A 153 4.33 3.61 4.37
N ALA A 154 3.79 3.96 3.20
CA ALA A 154 2.37 3.71 2.93
C ALA A 154 2.01 2.21 2.91
N GLY A 155 3.02 1.34 2.80
CA GLY A 155 2.88 -0.06 2.47
C GLY A 155 2.60 -0.27 0.98
N TYR A 156 2.93 -1.48 0.52
CA TYR A 156 2.66 -1.94 -0.83
C TYR A 156 2.29 -3.42 -0.82
N VAL A 157 1.43 -3.82 -1.75
CA VAL A 157 0.95 -5.19 -1.87
C VAL A 157 1.34 -5.77 -3.22
N MET A 158 1.98 -6.93 -3.19
CA MET A 158 2.43 -7.66 -4.36
C MET A 158 1.54 -8.87 -4.61
N SER A 159 1.20 -9.12 -5.86
CA SER A 159 0.63 -10.39 -6.28
C SER A 159 1.62 -11.54 -6.05
N ARG A 160 1.10 -12.77 -5.97
CA ARG A 160 1.94 -13.98 -5.94
C ARG A 160 2.91 -14.05 -7.12
N GLU A 161 2.46 -13.72 -8.33
CA GLU A 161 3.33 -13.71 -9.51
C GLU A 161 4.43 -12.63 -9.42
N ALA A 162 4.14 -11.46 -8.83
CA ALA A 162 5.17 -10.44 -8.61
C ALA A 162 6.28 -10.93 -7.66
N VAL A 163 5.92 -11.56 -6.53
CA VAL A 163 6.90 -12.13 -5.59
C VAL A 163 7.70 -13.25 -6.26
N ARG A 164 7.04 -14.11 -7.06
CA ARG A 164 7.70 -15.17 -7.81
C ARG A 164 8.78 -14.63 -8.75
N ARG A 165 8.42 -13.63 -9.57
CA ARG A 165 9.37 -13.02 -10.51
C ARG A 165 10.50 -12.30 -9.83
N PHE A 166 10.23 -11.61 -8.72
CA PHE A 166 11.26 -10.96 -7.94
C PHE A 166 12.33 -11.97 -7.51
N TYR A 167 11.92 -13.09 -6.90
CA TYR A 167 12.86 -14.12 -6.47
C TYR A 167 13.57 -14.80 -7.64
N ASP A 168 12.81 -15.32 -8.62
CA ASP A 168 13.37 -16.17 -9.69
C ASP A 168 14.26 -15.41 -10.67
N LYS A 169 14.05 -14.09 -10.81
CA LYS A 169 14.64 -13.30 -11.91
C LYS A 169 15.32 -12.00 -11.49
N ALA A 170 14.98 -11.43 -10.33
CA ALA A 170 15.57 -10.16 -9.88
C ALA A 170 16.61 -10.37 -8.78
N LEU A 171 16.30 -11.18 -7.77
CA LEU A 171 17.01 -11.20 -6.49
C LEU A 171 18.53 -11.39 -6.63
N GLU A 172 18.98 -12.32 -7.47
CA GLU A 172 20.40 -12.61 -7.68
C GLU A 172 21.01 -11.95 -8.92
N ASP A 173 20.23 -11.14 -9.65
CA ASP A 173 20.69 -10.45 -10.86
C ASP A 173 20.94 -8.96 -10.56
N GLU A 174 22.19 -8.61 -10.28
CA GLU A 174 22.58 -7.22 -9.97
C GLU A 174 22.38 -6.24 -11.16
N ALA A 175 22.28 -6.75 -12.39
CA ALA A 175 22.01 -5.90 -13.55
C ALA A 175 20.52 -5.50 -13.61
N VAL A 176 19.63 -6.38 -13.15
CA VAL A 176 18.18 -6.16 -13.06
C VAL A 176 17.80 -5.47 -11.74
N CYS A 177 18.46 -5.85 -10.66
CA CYS A 177 18.12 -5.50 -9.29
C CYS A 177 19.39 -5.07 -8.51
N PRO A 178 19.81 -3.80 -8.67
CA PRO A 178 21.06 -3.33 -8.10
C PRO A 178 21.11 -3.37 -6.57
N LEU A 179 22.33 -3.45 -6.05
CA LEU A 179 22.63 -3.31 -4.62
C LEU A 179 23.24 -1.93 -4.28
N ASN A 180 23.21 -0.99 -5.23
CA ASN A 180 24.03 0.21 -5.20
C ASN A 180 23.35 1.42 -4.55
N ARG A 181 22.03 1.40 -4.30
CA ARG A 181 21.36 2.38 -3.46
C ARG A 181 20.68 1.71 -2.28
N GLU A 182 20.56 2.48 -1.21
CA GLU A 182 20.06 1.99 0.07
C GLU A 182 18.59 2.44 0.33
N VAL A 183 17.91 2.94 -0.71
CA VAL A 183 16.51 3.39 -0.64
C VAL A 183 15.59 2.23 -1.03
N GLU A 184 15.07 1.53 -0.03
CA GLU A 184 14.31 0.27 -0.14
C GLU A 184 13.22 0.27 -1.22
N ASP A 185 12.32 1.25 -1.18
CA ASP A 185 11.14 1.27 -2.04
C ASP A 185 11.46 1.61 -3.50
N LEU A 186 12.45 2.48 -3.70
CA LEU A 186 12.97 2.83 -5.01
C LEU A 186 13.72 1.66 -5.66
N GLU A 187 14.54 0.94 -4.88
CA GLU A 187 15.23 -0.27 -5.36
C GLU A 187 14.24 -1.39 -5.68
N LEU A 188 13.27 -1.66 -4.81
CA LEU A 188 12.22 -2.63 -5.12
C LEU A 188 11.49 -2.26 -6.41
N GLY A 189 11.13 -0.98 -6.58
CA GLY A 189 10.51 -0.49 -7.81
C GLY A 189 11.37 -0.75 -9.05
N LYS A 190 12.69 -0.58 -8.93
CA LYS A 190 13.63 -0.86 -10.02
C LYS A 190 13.66 -2.35 -10.38
N CYS A 191 13.76 -3.21 -9.38
CA CYS A 191 13.77 -4.66 -9.56
C CYS A 191 12.46 -5.13 -10.22
N MET A 192 11.31 -4.66 -9.74
CA MET A 192 9.99 -4.99 -10.28
C MET A 192 9.85 -4.55 -11.75
N GLU A 193 10.33 -3.35 -12.11
CA GLU A 193 10.40 -2.90 -13.50
C GLU A 193 11.28 -3.81 -14.36
N GLY A 194 12.45 -4.19 -13.85
CA GLY A 194 13.40 -5.05 -14.54
C GLY A 194 12.86 -6.46 -14.85
N VAL A 195 11.96 -7.00 -14.02
CA VAL A 195 11.31 -8.30 -14.25
C VAL A 195 9.88 -8.22 -14.80
N ASN A 196 9.52 -7.07 -15.37
CA ASN A 196 8.24 -6.83 -16.02
C ASN A 196 7.04 -7.09 -15.09
N VAL A 197 7.14 -6.58 -13.85
CA VAL A 197 6.04 -6.47 -12.90
C VAL A 197 5.49 -5.05 -12.97
N THR A 198 4.19 -4.94 -13.22
CA THR A 198 3.49 -3.66 -13.42
C THR A 198 3.20 -2.95 -12.10
N ALA A 199 3.62 -1.69 -11.99
CA ALA A 199 3.19 -0.79 -10.93
C ALA A 199 1.76 -0.31 -11.20
N GLY A 200 0.77 -1.02 -10.64
CA GLY A 200 -0.65 -0.80 -10.89
C GLY A 200 -1.22 0.51 -10.33
N ASP A 201 -2.43 0.86 -10.77
CA ASP A 201 -3.19 2.00 -10.23
C ASP A 201 -4.13 1.54 -9.10
N SER A 202 -3.90 2.05 -7.89
CA SER A 202 -4.68 1.71 -6.70
C SER A 202 -5.69 2.79 -6.31
N ARG A 203 -5.89 3.82 -7.13
CA ARG A 203 -6.85 4.89 -6.83
C ARG A 203 -8.28 4.37 -6.98
N ASP A 204 -9.23 5.08 -6.38
CA ASP A 204 -10.64 4.82 -6.65
C ASP A 204 -11.12 5.46 -7.96
N GLU A 205 -12.39 5.26 -8.28
CA GLU A 205 -13.01 5.75 -9.53
C GLU A 205 -13.03 7.29 -9.63
N LEU A 206 -12.87 7.99 -8.50
CA LEU A 206 -12.75 9.45 -8.44
C LEU A 206 -11.28 9.92 -8.48
N GLY A 207 -10.32 8.99 -8.66
CA GLY A 207 -8.90 9.29 -8.65
C GLY A 207 -8.31 9.54 -7.26
N ARG A 208 -9.04 9.24 -6.17
CA ARG A 208 -8.55 9.42 -4.80
C ARG A 208 -7.65 8.27 -4.38
N LYS A 209 -6.62 8.57 -3.59
CA LYS A 209 -5.67 7.54 -3.12
C LYS A 209 -6.31 6.60 -2.10
N ARG A 210 -5.89 5.33 -2.15
CA ARG A 210 -6.21 4.32 -1.13
C ARG A 210 -5.04 4.01 -0.21
N PHE A 211 -3.82 4.04 -0.72
CA PHE A 211 -2.60 3.94 0.09
C PHE A 211 -2.09 5.37 0.32
N LEU A 212 -1.93 5.77 1.57
CA LEU A 212 -1.62 7.14 1.93
C LEU A 212 -0.29 7.19 2.71
N PRO A 213 0.71 7.96 2.23
CA PRO A 213 2.06 7.97 2.81
C PRO A 213 2.17 8.85 4.06
N PHE A 214 1.06 9.38 4.58
CA PHE A 214 1.03 10.21 5.79
C PHE A 214 -0.17 9.85 6.64
N GLN A 215 -0.19 10.35 7.88
CA GLN A 215 -1.31 10.21 8.80
C GLN A 215 -2.57 10.89 8.25
N PRO A 216 -3.80 10.46 8.64
CA PRO A 216 -5.04 10.98 8.10
C PRO A 216 -5.16 12.51 8.14
N VAL A 217 -4.70 13.14 9.23
CA VAL A 217 -4.82 14.59 9.42
C VAL A 217 -4.08 15.37 8.33
N ASP A 218 -2.89 14.92 7.91
CA ASP A 218 -2.08 15.63 6.92
C ASP A 218 -2.77 15.68 5.55
N HIS A 219 -3.51 14.63 5.19
CA HIS A 219 -4.30 14.60 3.94
C HIS A 219 -5.61 15.40 4.06
N LEU A 220 -6.26 15.36 5.22
CA LEU A 220 -7.55 16.00 5.47
C LEU A 220 -7.44 17.52 5.68
N THR A 221 -6.32 17.99 6.20
CA THR A 221 -6.13 19.41 6.56
C THR A 221 -5.02 20.09 5.77
N GLY A 222 -4.16 19.36 5.07
CA GLY A 222 -3.16 19.96 4.20
C GLY A 222 -3.79 20.62 2.97
N SER A 223 -3.01 21.46 2.30
CA SER A 223 -3.36 22.05 1.01
C SER A 223 -2.14 22.17 0.10
N VAL A 224 -2.34 21.97 -1.20
CA VAL A 224 -1.32 22.28 -2.24
C VAL A 224 -0.90 23.76 -2.19
N SER A 225 -1.79 24.64 -1.71
CA SER A 225 -1.51 26.07 -1.60
C SER A 225 -0.57 26.43 -0.45
N ASP A 226 -0.40 25.54 0.53
CA ASP A 226 0.41 25.83 1.72
C ASP A 226 1.90 25.83 1.36
N ASP A 227 2.29 24.97 0.43
CA ASP A 227 3.63 24.92 -0.14
C ASP A 227 3.59 24.31 -1.56
N PRO A 228 3.63 25.14 -2.63
CA PRO A 228 3.67 24.66 -4.01
C PRO A 228 4.93 23.84 -4.35
N GLU A 229 6.01 24.01 -3.59
CA GLU A 229 7.27 23.27 -3.73
C GLU A 229 7.33 22.03 -2.83
N TYR A 230 6.24 21.75 -2.11
CA TYR A 230 6.16 20.59 -1.23
C TYR A 230 6.52 19.33 -2.00
N TRP A 231 7.57 18.65 -1.54
CA TRP A 231 8.21 17.56 -2.27
C TRP A 231 7.19 16.49 -2.70
N TYR A 232 6.17 16.22 -1.89
CA TYR A 232 5.17 15.22 -2.21
C TYR A 232 4.39 15.54 -3.50
N ASN A 233 4.16 16.82 -3.80
CA ASN A 233 3.59 17.24 -5.09
C ASN A 233 4.55 16.88 -6.25
N LEU A 234 5.86 17.03 -6.05
CA LEU A 234 6.84 16.71 -7.10
C LEU A 234 7.01 15.20 -7.31
N TYR A 235 7.02 14.43 -6.22
CA TYR A 235 7.29 12.99 -6.23
C TYR A 235 6.02 12.14 -6.39
N SER A 236 4.81 12.65 -6.15
CA SER A 236 3.60 11.87 -6.36
C SER A 236 3.39 11.56 -7.84
N PHE A 237 3.13 10.29 -8.18
CA PHE A 237 2.91 9.89 -9.58
C PHE A 237 1.56 10.40 -10.10
N TYR A 238 0.54 10.41 -9.23
CA TYR A 238 -0.79 10.97 -9.51
C TYR A 238 -0.99 12.27 -8.75
N GLU A 239 -1.85 13.15 -9.25
CA GLU A 239 -2.10 14.45 -8.64
C GLU A 239 -2.57 14.27 -7.19
N PRO A 240 -1.89 14.85 -6.19
CA PRO A 240 -2.35 14.84 -4.82
C PRO A 240 -3.69 15.58 -4.67
N ILE A 241 -4.66 14.90 -4.07
CA ILE A 241 -5.94 15.51 -3.67
C ILE A 241 -5.88 15.71 -2.15
N TYR A 242 -6.29 16.88 -1.69
CA TYR A 242 -6.30 17.25 -0.28
C TYR A 242 -7.69 17.64 0.21
N GLY A 243 -7.84 17.79 1.52
CA GLY A 243 -9.09 18.20 2.14
C GLY A 243 -10.11 17.06 2.22
N LYS A 244 -11.39 17.40 2.28
CA LYS A 244 -12.48 16.42 2.44
C LYS A 244 -12.54 15.36 1.32
N ASN A 245 -11.97 15.65 0.16
CA ASN A 245 -11.97 14.77 -1.01
C ASN A 245 -10.62 14.07 -1.23
N CYS A 246 -9.65 14.21 -0.31
CA CYS A 246 -8.30 13.65 -0.48
C CYS A 246 -8.27 12.15 -0.75
N CYS A 247 -9.14 11.47 -0.02
CA CYS A 247 -8.94 10.10 0.36
C CYS A 247 -10.14 9.30 -0.05
N SER A 248 -9.90 8.08 -0.55
CA SER A 248 -10.99 7.18 -0.86
C SER A 248 -11.82 6.89 0.40
N ASP A 249 -13.14 6.79 0.26
CA ASP A 249 -14.01 6.35 1.38
C ASP A 249 -13.71 4.89 1.79
N LEU A 250 -13.00 4.17 0.90
CA LEU A 250 -12.44 2.84 1.13
C LEU A 250 -10.91 2.90 1.07
N ALA A 251 -10.31 3.86 1.78
CA ALA A 251 -8.87 3.96 1.97
C ALA A 251 -8.32 2.69 2.64
N ILE A 252 -7.14 2.27 2.21
CA ILE A 252 -6.48 1.02 2.60
C ILE A 252 -5.48 1.25 3.71
N SER A 253 -4.59 2.24 3.59
CA SER A 253 -3.51 2.41 4.57
C SER A 253 -3.13 3.86 4.80
N PHE A 254 -2.59 4.11 6.00
CA PHE A 254 -2.02 5.38 6.41
C PHE A 254 -0.70 5.14 7.15
N HIS A 255 0.30 5.96 6.86
CA HIS A 255 1.62 5.89 7.51
C HIS A 255 1.74 6.84 8.71
N TYR A 256 2.83 6.76 9.47
CA TYR A 256 3.10 7.53 10.69
C TYR A 256 2.03 7.38 11.79
N ILE A 257 1.46 6.19 11.91
CA ILE A 257 0.46 5.83 12.92
C ILE A 257 1.15 5.08 14.07
N ASP A 258 1.52 5.82 15.12
CA ASP A 258 2.04 5.20 16.34
C ASP A 258 1.01 4.27 17.03
N GLY A 259 1.47 3.45 17.96
CA GLY A 259 0.62 2.45 18.62
C GLY A 259 -0.63 3.02 19.29
N LYS A 260 -0.57 4.21 19.89
CA LYS A 260 -1.76 4.85 20.49
C LYS A 260 -2.75 5.27 19.41
N ARG A 261 -2.25 5.81 18.29
CA ARG A 261 -3.09 6.16 17.14
C ARG A 261 -3.65 4.93 16.44
N MET A 262 -2.96 3.78 16.43
CA MET A 262 -3.52 2.52 15.90
C MET A 262 -4.78 2.11 16.66
N HIS A 263 -4.72 2.12 18.00
CA HIS A 263 -5.89 1.84 18.85
C HIS A 263 -7.00 2.87 18.70
N MET A 264 -6.64 4.15 18.51
CA MET A 264 -7.62 5.19 18.19
C MET A 264 -8.32 4.91 16.85
N MET A 265 -7.57 4.55 15.80
CA MET A 265 -8.15 4.19 14.50
C MET A 265 -9.05 2.96 14.62
N GLU A 266 -8.66 1.96 15.39
CA GLU A 266 -9.48 0.77 15.69
C GLU A 266 -10.84 1.16 16.27
N TYR A 267 -10.84 2.03 17.28
CA TYR A 267 -12.06 2.54 17.89
C TYR A 267 -12.90 3.34 16.89
N LEU A 268 -12.29 4.27 16.15
CA LEU A 268 -13.00 5.15 15.23
C LEU A 268 -13.60 4.42 14.01
N ILE A 269 -12.96 3.35 13.54
CA ILE A 269 -13.40 2.60 12.35
C ILE A 269 -14.40 1.51 12.71
N TYR A 270 -14.15 0.75 13.79
CA TYR A 270 -14.91 -0.48 14.07
C TYR A 270 -15.85 -0.39 15.27
N SER A 271 -15.64 0.57 16.19
CA SER A 271 -16.40 0.62 17.45
C SER A 271 -17.33 1.83 17.54
N LEU A 272 -16.86 3.01 17.12
CA LEU A 272 -17.59 4.25 17.21
C LEU A 272 -18.66 4.34 16.11
N HIS A 273 -19.92 4.50 16.52
CA HIS A 273 -21.04 4.68 15.61
C HIS A 273 -21.80 5.95 15.98
N ALA A 274 -21.85 6.90 15.05
CA ALA A 274 -22.72 8.07 15.21
C ALA A 274 -24.17 7.67 14.95
N TRP A 275 -25.06 8.01 15.87
CA TRP A 275 -26.48 7.71 15.74
C TRP A 275 -27.06 8.28 14.42
N GLY A 276 -27.79 7.44 13.68
CA GLY A 276 -28.40 7.79 12.39
C GLY A 276 -27.45 7.85 11.20
N LYS A 277 -26.14 7.63 11.40
CA LYS A 277 -25.18 7.49 10.29
C LYS A 277 -25.11 6.03 9.86
N HIS A 278 -25.60 5.74 8.66
CA HIS A 278 -25.46 4.44 8.02
C HIS A 278 -24.52 4.56 6.82
N TRP A 279 -23.51 3.71 6.75
CA TRP A 279 -22.68 3.55 5.56
C TRP A 279 -23.16 2.33 4.78
N GLU A 280 -23.55 2.55 3.53
CA GLU A 280 -23.90 1.46 2.62
C GLU A 280 -22.64 1.03 1.87
N SER A 281 -22.17 -0.18 2.17
CA SER A 281 -21.03 -0.76 1.44
C SER A 281 -21.39 -0.91 -0.04
N PRO A 282 -20.50 -0.49 -0.97
CA PRO A 282 -20.74 -0.71 -2.39
C PRO A 282 -20.75 -2.21 -2.71
N PRO A 283 -21.38 -2.61 -3.84
CA PRO A 283 -21.31 -3.98 -4.32
C PRO A 283 -19.86 -4.38 -4.60
N LEU A 284 -19.56 -5.69 -4.54
CA LEU A 284 -18.23 -6.18 -4.88
C LEU A 284 -17.85 -5.78 -6.31
N PRO A 285 -16.58 -5.38 -6.54
CA PRO A 285 -16.14 -5.01 -7.88
C PRO A 285 -16.11 -6.26 -8.77
N ARG A 286 -16.38 -6.07 -10.06
CA ARG A 286 -16.18 -7.14 -11.04
C ARG A 286 -14.71 -7.51 -11.14
N ARG A 287 -14.44 -8.77 -11.51
CA ARG A 287 -13.09 -9.19 -11.91
C ARG A 287 -12.67 -8.43 -13.17
N LYS A 288 -11.43 -7.93 -13.18
CA LYS A 288 -10.77 -7.32 -14.33
C LYS A 288 -10.19 -8.41 -15.23
N THR A 289 -10.21 -8.16 -16.53
CA THR A 289 -9.39 -8.91 -17.48
C THR A 289 -7.91 -8.58 -17.30
N PHE A 290 -7.02 -9.37 -17.90
CA PHE A 290 -5.58 -9.11 -17.84
C PHE A 290 -5.23 -7.72 -18.42
N ASP A 291 -5.78 -7.39 -19.59
CA ASP A 291 -5.53 -6.10 -20.24
C ASP A 291 -6.03 -4.91 -19.41
N GLU A 292 -7.22 -5.04 -18.82
CA GLU A 292 -7.78 -4.00 -17.94
C GLU A 292 -6.99 -3.81 -16.64
N ALA A 293 -6.40 -4.88 -16.12
CA ALA A 293 -5.61 -4.81 -14.90
C ALA A 293 -4.22 -4.20 -15.13
N LEU A 294 -3.62 -4.44 -16.30
CA LEU A 294 -2.28 -3.96 -16.66
C LEU A 294 -2.29 -2.57 -17.32
N THR A 295 -3.47 -2.04 -17.65
CA THR A 295 -3.61 -0.67 -18.16
C THR A 295 -3.50 0.33 -17.00
N VAL A 296 -2.43 1.13 -17.01
CA VAL A 296 -2.11 2.10 -15.95
C VAL A 296 -2.06 3.51 -16.53
N ALA A 297 -2.76 4.45 -15.87
CA ALA A 297 -2.71 5.86 -16.26
C ALA A 297 -1.29 6.43 -16.08
N GLY A 298 -0.88 7.31 -17.01
CA GLY A 298 0.39 8.02 -16.95
C GLY A 298 0.48 9.02 -15.79
N PRO A 299 1.68 9.58 -15.53
CA PRO A 299 1.89 10.53 -14.45
C PRO A 299 1.21 11.87 -14.76
N TYR A 300 0.75 12.58 -13.73
CA TYR A 300 0.18 13.92 -13.92
C TYR A 300 1.27 14.95 -14.27
N PRO A 301 0.97 15.99 -15.06
CA PRO A 301 1.96 16.97 -15.48
C PRO A 301 2.44 17.84 -14.30
N LEU A 302 3.75 18.05 -14.20
CA LEU A 302 4.32 19.01 -13.25
C LEU A 302 4.32 20.41 -13.89
N SER A 303 3.89 21.42 -13.15
CA SER A 303 3.93 22.82 -13.59
C SER A 303 5.39 23.28 -13.75
N THR A 304 5.82 23.62 -14.96
CA THR A 304 7.19 24.02 -15.30
C THR A 304 7.53 25.46 -14.88
N LYS A 305 7.04 25.95 -13.73
CA LYS A 305 7.44 27.29 -13.25
C LYS A 305 8.87 27.24 -12.70
N LYS A 306 9.82 27.46 -13.61
CA LYS A 306 11.28 27.67 -13.48
C LYS A 306 12.18 26.44 -13.23
N ALA A 307 12.41 25.68 -14.30
CA ALA A 307 13.75 25.13 -14.58
C ALA A 307 14.43 26.03 -15.64
N ALA A 308 14.71 27.28 -15.25
CA ALA A 308 15.49 28.21 -16.06
C ALA A 308 16.21 29.18 -15.13
N THR A 309 17.31 28.68 -14.54
CA THR A 309 18.41 29.55 -14.14
C THR A 309 19.69 28.95 -14.70
N SER A 310 20.39 29.81 -15.41
CA SER A 310 21.49 29.60 -16.32
C SER A 310 22.68 28.87 -15.71
N THR A 311 23.27 28.01 -16.53
CA THR A 311 24.70 27.70 -16.54
C THR A 311 25.54 28.97 -16.40
N THR A 312 26.30 29.05 -15.32
CA THR A 312 27.61 29.71 -15.29
C THR A 312 28.51 28.88 -14.40
N GLU A 313 29.56 28.34 -15.01
CA GLU A 313 30.72 27.76 -14.35
C GLU A 313 31.32 28.78 -13.37
N THR A 314 31.43 28.40 -12.10
CA THR A 314 32.55 28.80 -11.26
C THR A 314 32.81 27.68 -10.26
N ASP A 315 33.99 27.10 -10.41
CA ASP A 315 34.66 26.17 -9.53
C ASP A 315 34.73 26.73 -8.10
N VAL A 316 34.02 26.12 -7.14
CA VAL A 316 34.25 26.33 -5.70
C VAL A 316 34.07 25.01 -4.96
N THR A 317 35.16 24.64 -4.32
CA THR A 317 35.44 23.57 -3.36
C THR A 317 34.28 23.13 -2.46
N LEU A 318 34.17 21.81 -2.33
CA LEU A 318 33.43 21.07 -1.32
C LEU A 318 33.69 21.62 0.08
N GLU A 319 32.67 22.22 0.70
CA GLU A 319 32.53 22.27 2.15
C GLU A 319 31.09 21.97 2.55
N ASP A 320 31.03 21.21 3.64
CA ASP A 320 29.93 20.53 4.29
C ASP A 320 28.74 21.46 4.60
N SER A 321 27.55 21.08 4.12
CA SER A 321 26.30 21.46 4.79
C SER A 321 25.21 20.44 4.49
N SER A 322 25.05 19.55 5.46
CA SER A 322 23.84 18.79 5.75
C SER A 322 22.53 19.56 5.42
N ASN A 323 21.86 19.13 4.35
CA ASN A 323 20.42 19.35 4.17
C ASN A 323 19.79 17.99 3.89
N HIS A 324 19.28 17.38 4.96
CA HIS A 324 18.49 16.16 4.93
C HIS A 324 17.22 16.39 4.10
N VAL A 325 17.14 15.76 2.93
CA VAL A 325 15.85 15.40 2.33
C VAL A 325 15.31 14.22 3.16
N PRO A 326 14.08 14.26 3.69
CA PRO A 326 13.50 13.11 4.36
C PRO A 326 13.16 12.04 3.31
N ILE A 327 14.16 11.17 3.12
CA ILE A 327 14.25 9.92 2.36
C ILE A 327 13.24 8.78 2.62
N SER A 328 12.09 8.92 3.32
CA SER A 328 11.24 7.87 4.01
C SER A 328 11.10 7.99 5.53
#